data_AF-A0A1Y3XBX0-F1
#
_entry.id   AF-A0A1Y3XBX0-F1
#
_cell.length_a   1.000
_cell.length_b   1.000
_cell.length_c   1.000
_cell.angle_alpha   90.00
_cell.angle_beta   90.00
_cell.angle_gamma   90.00
#
_symmetry.space_group_name_H-M   'P 1'
#
loop_
_entity.id
_entity.type
_entity.pdbx_description
1 polymer ?
#
loop_
_entity_poly.entity_id
_entity_poly.type
_entity_poly.pdbx_seq_one_letter_code
_entity_poly.pdbx_strand_id
1 'polypeptide(L)'
;MKKKNLLYVGMASLLVGGIATSCESGTNEFENFDYSTVYFANQFAERTLVLGEDEFTDNAIDNEHKVSIKAAWGGGYNNPTNVTIDFEVDESLCDNLYFIDENRPVVPMPAEYYTLASNQIHIPEGQIGGGVEVQLTNAFFADEHAIENYYAIPLRMLHVEGADSILQGTAGVENPVLTNSNHWTTQPKNYVIYAIKYVNEWHGEYLRRGIDQMTANGATTSNIRHEQYIEDDEVVYLTTNSLSRSTLALTTQDTNGNNVSYNIALAFGEDGNCTLSSITDGITVSGTGKFIKDGEKNSLGGKDRDALYLDYQVDFHNLGMQYATKDTLVLRTRGVQGGKAFNAEVR
;
A
#
# COMPACT_ATOMS: atom_id res chain seq x y z
N MET A 1 93.33 18.63 32.97
CA MET A 1 93.74 18.96 31.59
C MET A 1 93.37 17.81 30.65
N LYS A 2 92.82 18.15 29.48
CA LYS A 2 92.40 17.32 28.33
C LYS A 2 90.96 16.74 28.34
N LYS A 3 90.27 17.08 27.24
CA LYS A 3 88.92 16.72 26.76
C LYS A 3 88.72 15.20 26.60
N LYS A 4 87.46 14.74 26.65
CA LYS A 4 86.80 14.02 25.52
C LYS A 4 85.29 13.83 25.75
N ASN A 5 84.55 14.08 24.68
CA ASN A 5 83.11 13.85 24.46
C ASN A 5 82.72 12.37 24.63
N LEU A 6 81.46 12.10 25.00
CA LEU A 6 80.59 11.26 24.16
C LEU A 6 79.11 11.39 24.53
N LEU A 7 78.28 11.44 23.49
CA LEU A 7 76.82 11.49 23.46
C LEU A 7 76.13 10.50 24.40
N TYR A 8 75.04 10.94 25.03
CA TYR A 8 73.86 10.09 25.28
C TYR A 8 72.60 10.94 25.05
N VAL A 9 71.93 10.68 23.93
CA VAL A 9 70.61 11.23 23.59
C VAL A 9 69.54 10.31 24.17
N GLY A 10 68.74 10.89 25.06
CA GLY A 10 67.33 10.64 25.36
C GLY A 10 66.76 9.24 25.14
N MET A 11 66.61 8.49 26.24
CA MET A 11 65.59 7.46 26.38
C MET A 11 65.13 7.42 27.84
N ALA A 12 64.01 8.10 28.17
CA ALA A 12 63.14 7.82 29.33
C ALA A 12 62.09 8.94 29.52
N SER A 13 61.02 8.97 28.72
CA SER A 13 59.75 9.60 29.10
C SER A 13 58.59 9.04 28.26
N LEU A 14 58.42 7.72 28.28
CA LEU A 14 57.17 7.07 27.88
C LEU A 14 56.32 6.88 29.14
N LEU A 15 55.02 7.17 29.01
CA LEU A 15 53.94 7.06 30.01
C LEU A 15 53.70 8.32 30.85
N VAL A 16 52.86 9.21 30.33
CA VAL A 16 51.56 9.66 30.88
C VAL A 16 51.11 10.85 30.03
N GLY A 17 50.00 10.69 29.29
CA GLY A 17 49.50 11.76 28.41
C GLY A 17 48.49 11.31 27.35
N GLY A 18 48.06 10.04 27.36
CA GLY A 18 46.85 9.62 26.66
C GLY A 18 45.62 10.03 27.46
N ILE A 19 45.14 11.25 27.27
CA ILE A 19 43.77 11.62 27.59
C ILE A 19 43.11 12.05 26.28
N ALA A 20 42.06 11.31 25.97
CA ALA A 20 41.20 11.46 24.82
C ALA A 20 40.79 12.91 24.58
N THR A 21 41.15 13.46 23.42
CA THR A 21 40.25 14.37 22.74
C THR A 21 39.32 13.50 21.90
N SER A 22 38.24 13.03 22.51
CA SER A 22 37.09 12.61 21.72
C SER A 22 36.72 13.80 20.83
N CYS A 23 36.75 13.60 19.52
CA CYS A 23 35.95 14.41 18.62
C CYS A 23 34.50 14.21 19.07
N GLU A 24 33.99 15.13 19.90
CA GLU A 24 32.56 15.34 19.96
C GLU A 24 32.18 15.79 18.54
N SER A 25 31.46 14.94 17.81
CA SER A 25 30.69 15.40 16.66
C SER A 25 29.69 16.39 17.22
N GLY A 26 30.03 17.69 17.20
CA GLY A 26 29.11 18.75 17.56
C GLY A 26 27.82 18.53 16.79
N THR A 27 26.68 18.59 17.49
CA THR A 27 25.38 18.72 16.85
C THR A 27 25.44 20.00 16.03
N ASN A 28 25.58 19.87 14.72
CA ASN A 28 25.47 20.99 13.81
C ASN A 28 23.99 21.42 13.82
N GLU A 29 23.61 22.26 14.77
CA GLU A 29 22.37 23.02 14.71
C GLU A 29 22.58 24.09 13.65
N PHE A 30 22.05 23.84 12.46
CA PHE A 30 21.92 24.87 11.44
C PHE A 30 20.73 25.74 11.83
N GLU A 31 20.91 27.05 11.76
CA GLU A 31 19.82 27.99 11.96
C GLU A 31 18.69 27.69 10.97
N ASN A 32 17.44 27.80 11.44
CA ASN A 32 16.28 27.74 10.56
C ASN A 32 16.37 28.88 9.53
N PHE A 33 15.81 28.67 8.34
CA PHE A 33 15.67 29.73 7.36
C PHE A 33 14.77 30.84 7.93
N ASP A 34 14.97 32.06 7.42
CA ASP A 34 14.21 33.24 7.84
C ASP A 34 12.70 33.14 7.58
N TYR A 35 12.26 32.18 6.76
CA TYR A 35 10.87 32.05 6.32
C TYR A 35 10.40 30.60 6.33
N SER A 36 9.25 30.38 6.96
CA SER A 36 8.60 29.08 7.09
C SER A 36 7.40 28.95 6.15
N THR A 37 7.13 27.72 5.72
CA THR A 37 6.02 27.43 4.81
C THR A 37 5.38 26.09 5.13
N VAL A 38 4.09 25.95 4.81
CA VAL A 38 3.37 24.68 4.89
C VAL A 38 2.89 24.22 3.53
N TYR A 39 2.84 22.91 3.32
CA TYR A 39 2.48 22.32 2.04
C TYR A 39 2.06 20.85 2.15
N PHE A 40 1.34 20.36 1.14
CA PHE A 40 1.21 18.93 0.86
C PHE A 40 2.40 18.47 0.00
N ALA A 41 3.14 17.46 0.46
CA ALA A 41 4.35 17.03 -0.22
C ALA A 41 4.09 16.40 -1.60
N ASN A 42 2.91 15.78 -1.77
CA ASN A 42 2.44 15.17 -3.01
C ASN A 42 1.05 15.73 -3.34
N GLN A 43 0.86 16.22 -4.57
CA GLN A 43 -0.41 16.76 -5.05
C GLN A 43 -1.36 15.66 -5.53
N PHE A 44 -0.81 14.55 -6.03
CA PHE A 44 -1.55 13.38 -6.48
C PHE A 44 -1.03 12.16 -5.71
N ALA A 45 -1.81 11.70 -4.74
CA ALA A 45 -1.43 10.60 -3.86
C ALA A 45 -2.47 9.48 -3.90
N GLU A 46 -2.01 8.24 -4.01
CA GLU A 46 -2.82 7.03 -3.96
C GLU A 46 -2.57 6.32 -2.62
N ARG A 47 -3.65 5.89 -1.97
CA ARG A 47 -3.64 5.06 -0.76
C ARG A 47 -4.46 3.80 -0.98
N THR A 48 -3.82 2.64 -0.83
CA THR A 48 -4.49 1.35 -0.79
C THR A 48 -4.57 0.85 0.64
N LEU A 49 -5.75 0.89 1.27
CA LEU A 49 -5.94 0.27 2.58
C LEU A 49 -5.71 -1.24 2.47
N VAL A 50 -4.76 -1.74 3.26
CA VAL A 50 -4.42 -3.16 3.31
C VAL A 50 -5.09 -3.76 4.52
N LEU A 51 -6.31 -4.28 4.35
CA LEU A 51 -7.04 -4.93 5.45
C LEU A 51 -6.41 -6.29 5.76
N GLY A 52 -6.55 -6.75 7.01
CA GLY A 52 -5.93 -7.97 7.49
C GLY A 52 -4.50 -7.75 7.99
N GLU A 53 -3.64 -8.74 7.80
CA GLU A 53 -2.24 -8.70 8.25
C GLU A 53 -1.30 -8.34 7.10
N ASP A 54 -0.32 -7.48 7.37
CA ASP A 54 0.81 -7.20 6.47
C ASP A 54 2.12 -7.44 7.23
N GLU A 55 2.95 -8.36 6.73
CA GLU A 55 4.19 -8.77 7.41
C GLU A 55 5.24 -7.63 7.43
N PHE A 56 5.15 -6.68 6.50
CA PHE A 56 6.21 -5.70 6.25
C PHE A 56 5.89 -4.30 6.78
N THR A 57 4.60 -3.99 7.00
CA THR A 57 4.15 -2.66 7.36
C THR A 57 3.12 -2.70 8.50
N ASP A 58 3.21 -1.76 9.44
CA ASP A 58 2.14 -1.54 10.41
C ASP A 58 0.91 -0.94 9.71
N ASN A 59 -0.13 -1.76 9.56
CA ASN A 59 -1.41 -1.42 8.95
C ASN A 59 -2.55 -1.34 9.97
N ALA A 60 -2.27 -1.08 11.26
CA ALA A 60 -3.30 -0.98 12.30
C ALA A 60 -4.39 0.05 11.94
N ILE A 61 -4.00 1.21 11.40
CA ILE A 61 -4.94 2.26 10.98
C ILE A 61 -5.87 1.79 9.83
N ASP A 62 -5.38 0.92 8.95
CA ASP A 62 -6.14 0.37 7.82
C ASP A 62 -7.24 -0.55 8.34
N ASN A 63 -6.90 -1.39 9.33
CA ASN A 63 -7.83 -2.27 10.02
C ASN A 63 -8.88 -1.51 10.86
N GLU A 64 -8.60 -0.26 11.22
CA GLU A 64 -9.59 0.67 11.79
C GLU A 64 -10.41 1.40 10.71
N HIS A 65 -10.21 1.07 9.43
CA HIS A 65 -10.82 1.71 8.27
C HIS A 65 -10.48 3.21 8.19
N LYS A 66 -9.25 3.57 8.58
CA LYS A 66 -8.78 4.95 8.60
C LYS A 66 -7.60 5.16 7.67
N VAL A 67 -7.43 6.41 7.23
CA VAL A 67 -6.21 6.90 6.59
C VAL A 67 -5.83 8.26 7.19
N SER A 68 -4.62 8.73 6.91
CA SER A 68 -4.15 10.06 7.35
C SER A 68 -3.59 10.86 6.18
N ILE A 69 -4.18 12.02 5.92
CA ILE A 69 -3.70 12.96 4.89
C ILE A 69 -2.73 13.92 5.58
N LYS A 70 -1.47 13.91 5.13
CA LYS A 70 -0.35 14.58 5.82
C LYS A 70 0.07 15.87 5.15
N ALA A 71 0.31 16.90 5.95
CA ALA A 71 0.98 18.13 5.56
C ALA A 71 2.37 18.20 6.19
N ALA A 72 3.25 18.98 5.55
CA ALA A 72 4.61 19.22 6.00
C ALA A 72 4.83 20.70 6.29
N TRP A 73 5.69 20.96 7.26
CA TRP A 73 6.28 22.26 7.53
C TRP A 73 7.69 22.31 6.92
N GLY A 74 8.05 23.44 6.33
CA GLY A 74 9.36 23.74 5.78
C GLY A 74 9.85 25.10 6.28
N GLY A 75 11.14 25.37 6.08
CA GLY A 75 11.80 26.58 6.59
C GLY A 75 12.84 26.31 7.69
N GLY A 76 13.10 25.05 8.03
CA GLY A 76 14.12 24.70 9.02
C GLY A 76 14.16 23.21 9.33
N TYR A 77 14.90 22.84 10.38
CA TYR A 77 15.01 21.46 10.85
C TYR A 77 14.01 21.14 11.95
N ASN A 78 13.66 22.12 12.79
CA ASN A 78 12.66 21.99 13.85
C ASN A 78 11.71 23.19 13.80
N ASN A 79 10.42 22.91 13.82
CA ASN A 79 9.38 23.93 13.91
C ASN A 79 9.35 24.53 15.34
N PRO A 80 9.57 25.84 15.52
CA PRO A 80 9.64 26.46 16.84
C PRO A 80 8.27 26.81 17.44
N THR A 81 7.15 26.55 16.76
CA THR A 81 5.81 26.90 17.25
C THR A 81 4.79 25.80 16.97
N ASN A 82 3.58 25.89 17.53
CA ASN A 82 2.47 25.05 17.07
C ASN A 82 1.87 25.67 15.80
N VAL A 83 1.81 24.90 14.73
CA VAL A 83 1.27 25.34 13.44
C VAL A 83 -0.11 24.74 13.24
N THR A 84 -1.06 25.57 12.78
CA THR A 84 -2.41 25.16 12.43
C THR A 84 -2.68 25.54 10.99
N ILE A 85 -3.11 24.57 10.18
CA ILE A 85 -3.38 24.74 8.76
C ILE A 85 -4.88 24.51 8.54
N ASP A 86 -5.59 25.56 8.16
CA ASP A 86 -6.98 25.46 7.75
C ASP A 86 -7.07 24.89 6.33
N PHE A 87 -8.01 23.98 6.11
CA PHE A 87 -8.26 23.45 4.78
C PHE A 87 -9.75 23.25 4.53
N GLU A 88 -10.11 23.06 3.26
CA GLU A 88 -11.44 22.65 2.84
C GLU A 88 -11.37 21.46 1.87
N VAL A 89 -12.50 20.78 1.72
CA VAL A 89 -12.72 19.84 0.61
C VAL A 89 -13.10 20.68 -0.61
N ASP A 90 -12.29 20.61 -1.67
CA ASP A 90 -12.50 21.37 -2.92
C ASP A 90 -12.70 20.39 -4.08
N GLU A 91 -13.95 19.97 -4.31
CA GLU A 91 -14.31 18.99 -5.34
C GLU A 91 -13.91 19.44 -6.75
N SER A 92 -13.82 20.76 -6.99
CA SER A 92 -13.42 21.30 -8.30
C SER A 92 -11.99 20.95 -8.69
N LEU A 93 -11.15 20.51 -7.75
CA LEU A 93 -9.82 19.97 -8.04
C LEU A 93 -9.88 18.71 -8.91
N CYS A 94 -11.00 17.99 -8.92
CA CYS A 94 -11.20 16.81 -9.76
C CYS A 94 -11.82 17.14 -11.13
N ASP A 95 -12.17 18.40 -11.41
CA ASP A 95 -12.83 18.79 -12.66
C ASP A 95 -11.95 18.46 -13.88
N ASN A 96 -12.52 17.64 -14.79
CA ASN A 96 -11.85 17.13 -15.99
C ASN A 96 -10.51 16.45 -15.72
N LEU A 97 -10.27 15.96 -14.51
CA LEU A 97 -9.03 15.29 -14.14
C LEU A 97 -9.13 13.79 -14.40
N TYR A 98 -8.08 13.20 -14.96
CA TYR A 98 -8.02 11.78 -15.30
C TYR A 98 -6.77 11.13 -14.73
N PHE A 99 -6.92 9.92 -14.19
CA PHE A 99 -5.81 9.00 -14.02
C PHE A 99 -5.25 8.63 -15.39
N ILE A 100 -3.98 8.94 -15.64
CA ILE A 100 -3.34 8.71 -16.95
C ILE A 100 -3.25 7.22 -17.26
N ASP A 101 -2.79 6.43 -16.29
CA ASP A 101 -2.47 5.01 -16.48
C ASP A 101 -3.73 4.16 -16.71
N GLU A 102 -4.83 4.51 -16.05
CA GLU A 102 -6.12 3.82 -16.14
C GLU A 102 -7.09 4.44 -17.16
N ASN A 103 -6.74 5.59 -17.74
CA ASN A 103 -7.60 6.34 -18.66
C ASN A 103 -9.02 6.57 -18.11
N ARG A 104 -9.09 7.00 -16.84
CA ARG A 104 -10.34 7.05 -16.05
C ARG A 104 -10.45 8.39 -15.32
N PRO A 105 -11.65 8.96 -15.18
CA PRO A 105 -11.83 10.19 -14.43
C PRO A 105 -11.47 10.00 -12.94
N VAL A 106 -10.89 11.03 -12.34
CA VAL A 106 -10.80 11.17 -10.90
C VAL A 106 -12.13 11.73 -10.40
N VAL A 107 -12.80 11.01 -9.51
CA VAL A 107 -14.13 11.39 -9.03
C VAL A 107 -14.03 11.83 -7.57
N PRO A 108 -14.56 13.00 -7.18
CA PRO A 108 -14.68 13.37 -5.77
C PRO A 108 -15.39 12.27 -4.99
N MET A 109 -14.79 11.85 -3.88
CA MET A 109 -15.38 10.85 -3.01
C MET A 109 -16.68 11.41 -2.40
N PRO A 110 -17.80 10.68 -2.47
CA PRO A 110 -19.06 11.10 -1.85
C PRO A 110 -18.89 11.43 -0.37
N ALA A 111 -19.56 12.48 0.12
CA ALA A 111 -19.41 12.95 1.49
C ALA A 111 -19.84 11.90 2.53
N GLU A 112 -20.75 10.98 2.20
CA GLU A 112 -21.18 9.88 3.07
C GLU A 112 -20.17 8.72 3.15
N TYR A 113 -19.12 8.72 2.32
CA TYR A 113 -18.09 7.66 2.30
C TYR A 113 -17.00 7.88 3.33
N TYR A 114 -16.86 9.09 3.88
CA TYR A 114 -15.81 9.41 4.82
C TYR A 114 -16.19 10.51 5.82
N THR A 115 -15.50 10.53 6.95
CA THR A 115 -15.56 11.61 7.93
C THR A 115 -14.14 12.10 8.22
N LEU A 116 -13.91 13.40 8.05
CA LEU A 116 -12.68 14.05 8.49
C LEU A 116 -12.73 14.30 10.00
N ALA A 117 -11.65 13.97 10.71
CA ALA A 117 -11.55 14.20 12.16
C ALA A 117 -11.51 15.68 12.54
N SER A 118 -11.12 16.56 11.61
CA SER A 118 -11.04 18.00 11.77
C SER A 118 -11.08 18.69 10.40
N ASN A 119 -11.34 19.99 10.36
CA ASN A 119 -11.11 20.87 9.21
C ASN A 119 -9.74 21.58 9.27
N GLN A 120 -8.89 21.17 10.21
CA GLN A 120 -7.56 21.70 10.44
C GLN A 120 -6.52 20.58 10.52
N ILE A 121 -5.32 20.84 10.04
CA ILE A 121 -4.13 20.01 10.31
C ILE A 121 -3.27 20.75 11.33
N HIS A 122 -2.92 20.07 12.42
CA HIS A 122 -2.00 20.61 13.42
C HIS A 122 -0.62 19.97 13.28
N ILE A 123 0.43 20.80 13.28
CA ILE A 123 1.83 20.37 13.36
C ILE A 123 2.36 20.90 14.70
N PRO A 124 2.55 20.02 15.71
CA PRO A 124 3.03 20.44 17.00
C PRO A 124 4.42 21.07 16.95
N GLU A 125 4.73 21.90 17.95
CA GLU A 125 6.09 22.39 18.17
C GLU A 125 7.10 21.24 18.20
N GLY A 126 8.24 21.42 17.54
CA GLY A 126 9.28 20.42 17.36
C GLY A 126 8.97 19.35 16.30
N GLN A 127 7.78 19.36 15.68
CA GLN A 127 7.43 18.45 14.57
C GLN A 127 7.47 19.18 13.23
N ILE A 128 7.86 18.46 12.17
CA ILE A 128 7.89 18.98 10.79
C ILE A 128 6.74 18.45 9.93
N GLY A 129 5.82 17.69 10.52
CA GLY A 129 4.68 17.13 9.83
C GLY A 129 3.52 16.86 10.77
N GLY A 130 2.33 16.88 10.21
CA GLY A 130 1.07 16.59 10.87
C GLY A 130 0.10 16.01 9.86
N GLY A 131 -1.08 15.60 10.32
CA GLY A 131 -2.10 15.09 9.41
C GLY A 131 -3.49 15.18 10.00
N VAL A 132 -4.47 15.00 9.13
CA VAL A 132 -5.87 14.82 9.51
C VAL A 132 -6.26 13.37 9.25
N GLU A 133 -6.87 12.74 10.25
CA GLU A 133 -7.43 11.40 10.10
C GLU A 133 -8.74 11.46 9.30
N VAL A 134 -8.92 10.45 8.47
CA VAL A 134 -10.12 10.20 7.69
C VAL A 134 -10.65 8.85 8.11
N GLN A 135 -11.87 8.80 8.62
CA GLN A 135 -12.60 7.57 8.88
C GLN A 135 -13.42 7.22 7.64
N LEU A 136 -13.18 6.05 7.04
CA LEU A 136 -14.01 5.54 5.94
C LEU A 136 -15.24 4.82 6.50
N THR A 137 -16.37 4.96 5.81
CA THR A 137 -17.64 4.37 6.21
C THR A 137 -17.92 3.07 5.46
N ASN A 138 -18.89 2.29 5.93
CA ASN A 138 -19.32 1.08 5.22
C ASN A 138 -19.86 1.38 3.81
N ALA A 139 -20.32 2.61 3.53
CA ALA A 139 -20.78 3.00 2.21
C ALA A 139 -19.64 3.02 1.19
N PHE A 140 -18.44 3.44 1.59
CA PHE A 140 -17.23 3.35 0.77
C PHE A 140 -16.94 1.90 0.39
N PHE A 141 -16.86 1.00 1.39
CA PHE A 141 -16.48 -0.39 1.15
C PHE A 141 -17.53 -1.20 0.39
N ALA A 142 -18.79 -0.74 0.36
CA ALA A 142 -19.87 -1.35 -0.38
C ALA A 142 -19.90 -0.98 -1.87
N ASP A 143 -19.18 0.07 -2.28
CA ASP A 143 -19.08 0.47 -3.68
C ASP A 143 -18.06 -0.38 -4.44
N GLU A 144 -18.44 -0.85 -5.62
CA GLU A 144 -17.59 -1.67 -6.49
C GLU A 144 -16.37 -0.92 -7.03
N HIS A 145 -16.40 0.42 -7.09
CA HIS A 145 -15.27 1.24 -7.51
C HIS A 145 -14.25 1.49 -6.37
N ALA A 146 -14.55 1.12 -5.12
CA ALA A 146 -13.65 1.35 -3.98
C ALA A 146 -12.43 0.41 -3.96
N ILE A 147 -12.36 -0.57 -4.85
CA ILE A 147 -11.20 -1.46 -5.04
C ILE A 147 -10.28 -1.01 -6.19
N GLU A 148 -10.56 0.14 -6.80
CA GLU A 148 -9.85 0.67 -7.96
C GLU A 148 -9.58 2.17 -7.83
N ASN A 149 -8.70 2.70 -8.68
CA ASN A 149 -8.38 4.12 -8.71
C ASN A 149 -9.56 4.90 -9.31
N TYR A 150 -10.44 5.42 -8.45
CA TYR A 150 -11.64 6.15 -8.88
C TYR A 150 -11.97 7.31 -7.94
N TYR A 151 -12.25 7.01 -6.67
CA TYR A 151 -12.62 8.02 -5.69
C TYR A 151 -11.40 8.68 -5.05
N ALA A 152 -11.44 10.01 -4.92
CA ALA A 152 -10.41 10.79 -4.24
C ALA A 152 -11.00 11.82 -3.27
N ILE A 153 -10.28 12.10 -2.19
CA ILE A 153 -10.57 13.22 -1.29
C ILE A 153 -9.68 14.41 -1.71
N PRO A 154 -10.26 15.46 -2.31
CA PRO A 154 -9.51 16.64 -2.74
C PRO A 154 -9.49 17.70 -1.63
N LEU A 155 -8.32 17.99 -1.07
CA LEU A 155 -8.15 19.02 -0.03
C LEU A 155 -7.35 20.21 -0.55
N ARG A 156 -7.74 21.42 -0.12
CA ARG A 156 -7.03 22.67 -0.40
C ARG A 156 -6.78 23.44 0.90
N MET A 157 -5.53 23.82 1.13
CA MET A 157 -5.14 24.70 2.24
C MET A 157 -5.63 26.13 1.99
N LEU A 158 -6.22 26.73 3.02
CA LEU A 158 -6.81 28.07 2.97
C LEU A 158 -5.99 29.10 3.74
N HIS A 159 -5.57 28.74 4.95
CA HIS A 159 -4.90 29.63 5.88
C HIS A 159 -3.92 28.86 6.76
N VAL A 160 -2.93 29.56 7.31
CA VAL A 160 -1.97 29.00 8.25
C VAL A 160 -1.69 29.98 9.39
N GLU A 161 -1.71 29.46 10.60
CA GLU A 161 -1.22 30.11 11.82
C GLU A 161 0.05 29.40 12.31
N GLY A 162 1.01 30.14 12.85
CA GLY A 162 2.29 29.58 13.34
C GLY A 162 3.35 29.32 12.26
N ALA A 163 3.05 29.59 10.99
CA ALA A 163 4.02 29.64 9.90
C ALA A 163 3.78 30.88 9.03
N ASP A 164 4.77 31.28 8.24
CA ASP A 164 4.69 32.53 7.50
C ASP A 164 3.81 32.47 6.25
N SER A 165 3.69 31.27 5.63
CA SER A 165 2.94 31.11 4.38
C SER A 165 2.50 29.67 4.09
N ILE A 166 1.57 29.54 3.14
CA ILE A 166 1.29 28.31 2.40
C ILE A 166 2.07 28.36 1.07
N LEU A 167 2.60 27.22 0.62
CA LEU A 167 3.30 27.13 -0.67
C LEU A 167 2.31 27.13 -1.85
N GLN A 168 1.83 28.32 -2.22
CA GLN A 168 0.78 28.54 -3.23
C GLN A 168 1.28 28.55 -4.69
N GLY A 169 2.60 28.43 -4.91
CA GLY A 169 3.17 28.48 -6.26
C GLY A 169 3.11 29.88 -6.90
N THR A 170 3.54 29.94 -8.16
CA THR A 170 3.56 31.19 -8.95
C THR A 170 2.88 30.96 -10.29
N ALA A 171 1.78 31.68 -10.53
CA ALA A 171 1.02 31.58 -11.77
C ALA A 171 1.82 32.05 -12.99
N GLY A 172 1.67 31.37 -14.11
CA GLY A 172 2.16 31.79 -15.43
C GLY A 172 1.07 32.37 -16.34
N VAL A 173 -0.19 32.28 -15.93
CA VAL A 173 -1.37 32.74 -16.68
C VAL A 173 -2.35 33.46 -15.75
N GLU A 174 -3.29 34.19 -16.33
CA GLU A 174 -4.43 34.74 -15.62
C GLU A 174 -5.44 33.61 -15.30
N ASN A 175 -5.94 33.55 -14.06
CA ASN A 175 -6.86 32.50 -13.55
C ASN A 175 -6.32 31.06 -13.69
N PRO A 176 -5.23 30.71 -12.99
CA PRO A 176 -4.62 29.38 -13.11
C PRO A 176 -5.45 28.29 -12.44
N VAL A 177 -5.70 27.20 -13.17
CA VAL A 177 -6.21 25.93 -12.62
C VAL A 177 -5.10 25.21 -11.83
N LEU A 178 -5.34 24.88 -10.56
CA LEU A 178 -4.34 24.28 -9.64
C LEU A 178 -3.76 22.95 -10.16
N THR A 179 -4.59 22.14 -10.80
CA THR A 179 -4.22 20.81 -11.33
C THR A 179 -3.61 20.84 -12.73
N ASN A 180 -3.64 21.98 -13.43
CA ASN A 180 -3.01 22.12 -14.74
C ASN A 180 -1.60 22.69 -14.58
N SER A 181 -0.60 21.81 -14.64
CA SER A 181 0.81 22.18 -14.44
C SER A 181 1.31 23.26 -15.42
N ASN A 182 0.72 23.38 -16.61
CA ASN A 182 1.10 24.39 -17.62
C ASN A 182 0.68 25.82 -17.24
N HIS A 183 -0.19 25.98 -16.23
CA HIS A 183 -0.61 27.29 -15.74
C HIS A 183 0.37 27.90 -14.72
N TRP A 184 1.44 27.19 -14.35
CA TRP A 184 2.32 27.56 -13.24
C TRP A 184 3.78 27.62 -13.66
N THR A 185 4.47 28.68 -13.26
CA THR A 185 5.94 28.77 -13.37
C THR A 185 6.63 28.06 -12.21
N THR A 186 6.02 28.15 -11.02
CA THR A 186 6.35 27.34 -9.84
C THR A 186 5.11 26.60 -9.40
N GLN A 187 5.19 25.27 -9.31
CA GLN A 187 4.02 24.44 -9.01
C GLN A 187 3.47 24.72 -7.60
N PRO A 188 2.14 24.88 -7.45
CA PRO A 188 1.50 25.01 -6.16
C PRO A 188 1.56 23.68 -5.38
N LYS A 189 1.77 23.77 -4.06
CA LYS A 189 1.71 22.63 -3.15
C LYS A 189 0.69 22.80 -2.02
N ASN A 190 -0.29 23.67 -2.25
CA ASN A 190 -1.37 23.96 -1.31
C ASN A 190 -2.59 23.04 -1.47
N TYR A 191 -2.53 22.02 -2.33
CA TYR A 191 -3.61 21.05 -2.51
C TYR A 191 -3.08 19.62 -2.56
N VAL A 192 -3.98 18.67 -2.31
CA VAL A 192 -3.77 17.23 -2.51
C VAL A 192 -5.06 16.59 -3.01
N ILE A 193 -4.94 15.69 -3.97
CA ILE A 193 -5.98 14.78 -4.41
C ILE A 193 -5.56 13.39 -3.94
N TYR A 194 -6.25 12.92 -2.91
CA TYR A 194 -5.91 11.69 -2.21
C TYR A 194 -6.84 10.57 -2.65
N ALA A 195 -6.44 9.84 -3.69
CA ALA A 195 -7.17 8.69 -4.22
C ALA A 195 -7.09 7.51 -3.24
N ILE A 196 -8.23 6.91 -2.91
CA ILE A 196 -8.31 5.84 -1.91
C ILE A 196 -8.97 4.61 -2.53
N LYS A 197 -8.32 3.47 -2.35
CA LYS A 197 -8.89 2.14 -2.59
C LYS A 197 -8.56 1.19 -1.45
N TYR A 198 -9.09 -0.02 -1.48
CA TYR A 198 -8.75 -1.05 -0.49
C TYR A 198 -8.52 -2.42 -1.11
N VAL A 199 -7.84 -3.27 -0.35
CA VAL A 199 -7.81 -4.72 -0.54
C VAL A 199 -8.29 -5.40 0.74
N ASN A 200 -9.05 -6.49 0.60
CA ASN A 200 -9.54 -7.27 1.73
C ASN A 200 -8.44 -8.16 2.34
N GLU A 201 -8.74 -8.79 3.49
CA GLU A 201 -7.79 -9.60 4.27
C GLU A 201 -7.09 -10.69 3.46
N TRP A 202 -7.78 -11.31 2.50
CA TRP A 202 -7.26 -12.45 1.74
C TRP A 202 -6.60 -12.06 0.41
N HIS A 203 -6.53 -10.77 0.08
CA HIS A 203 -5.85 -10.34 -1.15
C HIS A 203 -4.36 -10.69 -1.11
N GLY A 204 -3.83 -11.31 -2.17
CA GLY A 204 -2.39 -11.51 -2.24
C GLY A 204 -1.92 -12.47 -3.32
N GLU A 205 -0.61 -12.67 -3.30
CA GLU A 205 0.10 -13.68 -4.08
C GLU A 205 0.31 -14.93 -3.23
N TYR A 206 -0.12 -16.08 -3.74
CA TYR A 206 -0.09 -17.36 -3.06
C TYR A 206 0.71 -18.40 -3.86
N LEU A 207 1.33 -19.33 -3.13
CA LEU A 207 1.99 -20.51 -3.66
C LEU A 207 1.02 -21.69 -3.52
N ARG A 208 0.52 -22.18 -4.65
CA ARG A 208 -0.51 -23.20 -4.74
C ARG A 208 0.09 -24.57 -4.96
N ARG A 209 -0.26 -25.50 -4.09
CA ARG A 209 0.00 -26.93 -4.25
C ARG A 209 -1.26 -27.73 -3.97
N GLY A 210 -1.40 -28.91 -4.53
CA GLY A 210 -2.61 -29.68 -4.40
C GLY A 210 -2.66 -30.97 -5.19
N ILE A 211 -3.83 -31.58 -5.16
CA ILE A 211 -4.12 -32.80 -5.91
C ILE A 211 -5.43 -32.58 -6.66
N ASP A 212 -5.41 -32.89 -7.95
CA ASP A 212 -6.58 -32.90 -8.82
C ASP A 212 -6.94 -34.35 -9.16
N GLN A 213 -8.20 -34.73 -8.98
CA GLN A 213 -8.79 -35.94 -9.56
C GLN A 213 -9.63 -35.52 -10.78
N MET A 214 -9.04 -35.66 -11.98
CA MET A 214 -9.68 -35.31 -13.24
C MET A 214 -10.47 -36.51 -13.76
N THR A 215 -11.77 -36.34 -13.97
CA THR A 215 -12.62 -37.32 -14.65
C THR A 215 -13.00 -36.80 -16.03
N ALA A 216 -12.61 -37.53 -17.07
CA ALA A 216 -12.92 -37.23 -18.46
C ALA A 216 -13.12 -38.54 -19.23
N ASN A 217 -14.07 -38.57 -20.17
CA ASN A 217 -14.35 -39.75 -21.00
C ASN A 217 -14.59 -41.05 -20.19
N GLY A 218 -15.12 -40.94 -18.97
CA GLY A 218 -15.40 -42.07 -18.07
C GLY A 218 -14.18 -42.66 -17.34
N ALA A 219 -13.00 -42.03 -17.44
CA ALA A 219 -11.80 -42.40 -16.71
C ALA A 219 -11.38 -41.28 -15.75
N THR A 220 -10.85 -41.66 -14.57
CA THR A 220 -10.30 -40.72 -13.59
C THR A 220 -8.78 -40.83 -13.55
N THR A 221 -8.09 -39.70 -13.64
CA THR A 221 -6.64 -39.57 -13.49
C THR A 221 -6.31 -38.62 -12.34
N SER A 222 -5.18 -38.87 -11.69
CA SER A 222 -4.68 -38.03 -10.60
C SER A 222 -3.54 -37.18 -11.11
N ASN A 223 -3.61 -35.87 -10.87
CA ASN A 223 -2.50 -34.94 -11.05
C ASN A 223 -2.09 -34.39 -9.68
N ILE A 224 -0.79 -34.47 -9.36
CA ILE A 224 -0.24 -33.97 -8.10
C ILE A 224 0.59 -32.74 -8.44
N ARG A 225 0.15 -31.58 -7.94
CA ARG A 225 0.86 -30.31 -8.02
C ARG A 225 1.60 -30.10 -6.71
N HIS A 226 2.85 -30.55 -6.64
CA HIS A 226 3.64 -30.42 -5.42
C HIS A 226 5.12 -30.43 -5.79
N GLU A 227 5.76 -29.26 -5.73
CA GLU A 227 7.21 -29.18 -5.95
C GLU A 227 7.98 -29.64 -4.71
N GLN A 228 9.26 -29.95 -4.89
CA GLN A 228 10.11 -30.32 -3.77
C GLN A 228 10.27 -29.18 -2.76
N TYR A 229 10.30 -27.94 -3.26
CA TYR A 229 10.46 -26.72 -2.48
C TYR A 229 9.23 -25.83 -2.67
N ILE A 230 8.74 -25.25 -1.57
CA ILE A 230 7.55 -24.38 -1.61
C ILE A 230 7.75 -23.17 -2.53
N GLU A 231 8.98 -22.65 -2.57
CA GLU A 231 9.36 -21.52 -3.40
C GLU A 231 9.10 -21.72 -4.90
N ASP A 232 9.03 -22.99 -5.34
CA ASP A 232 8.85 -23.39 -6.73
C ASP A 232 7.39 -23.77 -7.05
N ASP A 233 6.49 -23.81 -6.05
CA ASP A 233 5.07 -24.10 -6.26
C ASP A 233 4.39 -23.02 -7.15
N GLU A 234 3.24 -23.37 -7.73
CA GLU A 234 2.51 -22.51 -8.67
C GLU A 234 2.11 -21.17 -8.04
N VAL A 235 2.55 -20.06 -8.63
CA VAL A 235 2.13 -18.73 -8.19
C VAL A 235 0.72 -18.43 -8.71
N VAL A 236 -0.20 -18.14 -7.79
CA VAL A 236 -1.59 -17.74 -8.10
C VAL A 236 -1.96 -16.48 -7.33
N TYR A 237 -3.01 -15.79 -7.80
CA TYR A 237 -3.45 -14.52 -7.23
C TYR A 237 -4.87 -14.62 -6.70
N LEU A 238 -5.06 -14.12 -5.49
CA LEU A 238 -6.38 -13.87 -4.93
C LEU A 238 -6.64 -12.36 -4.93
N THR A 239 -7.61 -11.91 -5.72
CA THR A 239 -7.90 -10.48 -5.90
C THR A 239 -9.21 -10.09 -5.22
N THR A 240 -9.26 -8.92 -4.61
CA THR A 240 -10.44 -8.42 -3.88
C THR A 240 -11.60 -8.12 -4.83
N ASN A 241 -12.81 -8.52 -4.44
CA ASN A 241 -14.06 -8.07 -5.06
C ASN A 241 -14.91 -7.25 -4.08
N SER A 242 -14.88 -7.61 -2.80
CA SER A 242 -15.49 -6.84 -1.72
C SER A 242 -14.82 -7.20 -0.39
N LEU A 243 -15.25 -6.59 0.72
CA LEU A 243 -14.78 -6.93 2.07
C LEU A 243 -14.78 -8.42 2.39
N SER A 244 -15.76 -9.18 1.88
CA SER A 244 -15.94 -10.61 2.17
C SER A 244 -15.80 -11.51 0.94
N ARG A 245 -15.38 -10.97 -0.21
CA ARG A 245 -15.27 -11.74 -1.45
C ARG A 245 -13.97 -11.50 -2.19
N SER A 246 -13.40 -12.58 -2.70
CA SER A 246 -12.24 -12.54 -3.57
C SER A 246 -12.37 -13.49 -4.75
N THR A 247 -11.59 -13.26 -5.79
CA THR A 247 -11.51 -14.09 -7.00
C THR A 247 -10.15 -14.76 -7.05
N LEU A 248 -10.16 -16.08 -7.24
CA LEU A 248 -8.98 -16.89 -7.54
C LEU A 248 -8.97 -17.21 -9.03
N ALA A 249 -7.99 -16.69 -9.76
CA ALA A 249 -7.80 -16.98 -11.18
C ALA A 249 -6.89 -18.20 -11.36
N LEU A 250 -7.38 -19.23 -12.07
CA LEU A 250 -6.68 -20.49 -12.29
C LEU A 250 -6.65 -20.87 -13.77
N THR A 251 -5.74 -21.77 -14.11
CA THR A 251 -5.67 -22.39 -15.43
C THR A 251 -5.49 -23.90 -15.28
N THR A 252 -6.13 -24.67 -16.15
CA THR A 252 -5.94 -26.12 -16.29
C THR A 252 -5.74 -26.49 -17.76
N GLN A 253 -5.39 -27.74 -18.05
CA GLN A 253 -5.29 -28.24 -19.42
C GLN A 253 -6.49 -29.11 -19.78
N ASP A 254 -7.04 -28.91 -20.98
CA ASP A 254 -8.02 -29.80 -21.58
C ASP A 254 -7.39 -31.15 -22.00
N THR A 255 -8.22 -32.08 -22.48
CA THR A 255 -7.74 -33.40 -22.96
C THR A 255 -6.83 -33.32 -24.20
N ASN A 256 -6.76 -32.18 -24.88
CA ASN A 256 -5.87 -31.93 -26.02
C ASN A 256 -4.58 -31.19 -25.60
N GLY A 257 -4.43 -30.85 -24.31
CA GLY A 257 -3.29 -30.08 -23.78
C GLY A 257 -3.42 -28.57 -23.93
N ASN A 258 -4.59 -28.04 -24.31
CA ASN A 258 -4.81 -26.60 -24.38
C ASN A 258 -5.12 -26.03 -23.00
N ASN A 259 -4.60 -24.83 -22.73
CA ASN A 259 -4.91 -24.12 -21.49
C ASN A 259 -6.35 -23.60 -21.48
N VAL A 260 -7.03 -23.80 -20.37
CA VAL A 260 -8.39 -23.33 -20.08
C VAL A 260 -8.34 -22.54 -18.78
N SER A 261 -8.53 -21.23 -18.87
CA SER A 261 -8.58 -20.35 -17.71
C SER A 261 -10.00 -20.27 -17.15
N TYR A 262 -10.08 -20.19 -15.82
CA TYR A 262 -11.34 -20.07 -15.10
C TYR A 262 -11.13 -19.36 -13.77
N ASN A 263 -12.18 -18.69 -13.31
CA ASN A 263 -12.17 -17.91 -12.09
C ASN A 263 -13.12 -18.52 -11.06
N ILE A 264 -12.62 -18.70 -9.84
CA ILE A 264 -13.40 -19.13 -8.68
C ILE A 264 -13.67 -17.90 -7.80
N ALA A 265 -14.94 -17.65 -7.50
CA ALA A 265 -15.32 -16.69 -6.46
C ALA A 265 -15.34 -17.38 -5.10
N LEU A 266 -14.65 -16.78 -4.14
CA LEU A 266 -14.59 -17.18 -2.74
C LEU A 266 -15.38 -16.16 -1.92
N ALA A 267 -16.38 -16.65 -1.18
CA ALA A 267 -17.14 -15.84 -0.23
C ALA A 267 -16.81 -16.27 1.19
N PHE A 268 -16.17 -15.39 1.96
CA PHE A 268 -15.66 -15.66 3.30
C PHE A 268 -16.68 -15.26 4.38
N GLY A 269 -16.78 -16.09 5.42
CA GLY A 269 -17.42 -15.79 6.68
C GLY A 269 -16.42 -15.23 7.70
N GLU A 270 -16.94 -14.73 8.81
CA GLU A 270 -16.15 -14.09 9.89
C GLU A 270 -15.16 -15.04 10.58
N ASP A 271 -15.39 -16.36 10.49
CA ASP A 271 -14.55 -17.39 11.10
C ASP A 271 -13.43 -17.91 10.17
N GLY A 272 -13.25 -17.25 9.02
CA GLY A 272 -12.27 -17.60 7.99
C GLY A 272 -12.70 -18.75 7.08
N ASN A 273 -13.87 -19.37 7.29
CA ASN A 273 -14.41 -20.34 6.33
C ASN A 273 -14.92 -19.62 5.08
N CYS A 274 -14.84 -20.26 3.91
CA CYS A 274 -15.40 -19.73 2.67
C CYS A 274 -16.17 -20.78 1.86
N THR A 275 -17.11 -20.30 1.06
CA THR A 275 -17.80 -21.09 0.03
C THR A 275 -17.27 -20.72 -1.35
N LEU A 276 -17.15 -21.71 -2.23
CA LEU A 276 -16.61 -21.54 -3.58
C LEU A 276 -17.73 -21.61 -4.62
N SER A 277 -17.67 -20.73 -5.61
CA SER A 277 -18.61 -20.67 -6.74
C SER A 277 -17.91 -20.23 -8.02
N SER A 278 -18.53 -20.48 -9.17
CA SER A 278 -17.98 -20.06 -10.46
C SER A 278 -18.43 -18.65 -10.82
N ILE A 279 -17.56 -17.88 -11.45
CA ILE A 279 -17.88 -16.63 -12.16
C ILE A 279 -17.50 -16.71 -13.65
N THR A 280 -17.28 -17.93 -14.15
CA THR A 280 -16.93 -18.18 -15.56
C THR A 280 -18.06 -18.97 -16.23
N ASP A 281 -18.57 -18.45 -17.34
CA ASP A 281 -19.65 -19.09 -18.09
C ASP A 281 -19.27 -20.50 -18.58
N GLY A 282 -20.21 -21.44 -18.47
CA GLY A 282 -20.01 -22.83 -18.89
C GLY A 282 -19.20 -23.68 -17.92
N ILE A 283 -18.83 -23.13 -16.75
CA ILE A 283 -18.12 -23.83 -15.68
C ILE A 283 -18.92 -23.71 -14.40
N THR A 284 -19.14 -24.82 -13.70
CA THR A 284 -19.68 -24.79 -12.34
C THR A 284 -18.61 -25.15 -11.32
N VAL A 285 -18.63 -24.45 -10.19
CA VAL A 285 -17.73 -24.70 -9.07
C VAL A 285 -18.57 -24.83 -7.81
N SER A 286 -18.24 -25.79 -6.97
CA SER A 286 -18.82 -25.94 -5.64
C SER A 286 -17.77 -26.46 -4.68
N GLY A 287 -17.79 -26.00 -3.44
CA GLY A 287 -16.81 -26.44 -2.45
C GLY A 287 -16.73 -25.49 -1.28
N THR A 288 -15.78 -25.79 -0.41
CA THR A 288 -15.52 -25.02 0.80
C THR A 288 -14.03 -24.79 0.95
N GLY A 289 -13.67 -23.75 1.68
CA GLY A 289 -12.31 -23.53 2.12
C GLY A 289 -12.23 -22.90 3.49
N LYS A 290 -11.01 -22.77 3.99
CA LYS A 290 -10.73 -22.11 5.25
C LYS A 290 -9.38 -21.40 5.21
N PHE A 291 -9.39 -20.12 5.57
CA PHE A 291 -8.18 -19.35 5.83
C PHE A 291 -7.72 -19.58 7.28
N ILE A 292 -6.43 -19.86 7.46
CA ILE A 292 -5.82 -20.08 8.76
C ILE A 292 -4.55 -19.24 8.85
N LYS A 293 -4.53 -18.35 9.84
CA LYS A 293 -3.33 -17.58 10.20
C LYS A 293 -2.26 -18.50 10.73
N ASP A 294 -1.02 -18.31 10.28
CA ASP A 294 0.11 -19.19 10.58
C ASP A 294 -0.20 -20.68 10.35
N GLY A 295 -1.04 -21.01 9.36
CA GLY A 295 -1.48 -22.37 9.09
C GLY A 295 -0.34 -23.30 8.65
N GLU A 296 0.59 -22.78 7.85
CA GLU A 296 1.72 -23.53 7.32
C GLU A 296 2.98 -23.27 8.15
N LYS A 297 3.36 -24.25 8.97
CA LYS A 297 4.46 -24.14 9.94
C LYS A 297 5.84 -24.32 9.32
N ASN A 298 6.81 -23.49 9.71
CA ASN A 298 8.19 -23.52 9.18
C ASN A 298 8.25 -23.64 7.64
N SER A 299 7.44 -22.82 6.97
CA SER A 299 7.14 -22.90 5.55
C SER A 299 8.09 -21.99 4.75
N LEU A 300 7.58 -21.10 3.91
CA LEU A 300 8.36 -20.20 3.07
C LEU A 300 9.38 -19.38 3.86
N GLY A 301 10.67 -19.59 3.56
CA GLY A 301 11.78 -18.94 4.25
C GLY A 301 11.97 -19.36 5.72
N GLY A 302 11.43 -20.52 6.12
CA GLY A 302 11.52 -21.06 7.48
C GLY A 302 10.62 -20.34 8.49
N LYS A 303 9.64 -19.55 8.03
CA LYS A 303 8.65 -18.88 8.87
C LYS A 303 7.30 -19.57 8.78
N ASP A 304 6.50 -19.42 9.83
CA ASP A 304 5.08 -19.75 9.73
C ASP A 304 4.41 -18.82 8.71
N ARG A 305 3.43 -19.34 7.97
CA ARG A 305 2.72 -18.60 6.92
C ARG A 305 1.23 -18.82 7.01
N ASP A 306 0.50 -17.75 6.78
CA ASP A 306 -0.93 -17.81 6.50
C ASP A 306 -1.21 -18.69 5.29
N ALA A 307 -2.31 -19.44 5.36
CA ALA A 307 -2.71 -20.32 4.28
C ALA A 307 -4.21 -20.45 4.13
N LEU A 308 -4.61 -20.69 2.88
CA LEU A 308 -5.98 -20.98 2.49
C LEU A 308 -6.05 -22.42 1.99
N TYR A 309 -6.89 -23.21 2.65
CA TYR A 309 -7.13 -24.62 2.30
C TYR A 309 -8.46 -24.74 1.59
N LEU A 310 -8.49 -25.37 0.41
CA LEU A 310 -9.67 -25.49 -0.44
C LEU A 310 -9.97 -26.97 -0.74
N ASP A 311 -11.24 -27.35 -0.69
CA ASP A 311 -11.76 -28.64 -1.14
C ASP A 311 -13.00 -28.39 -2.02
N TYR A 312 -12.85 -28.62 -3.32
CA TYR A 312 -13.84 -28.19 -4.30
C TYR A 312 -13.93 -29.07 -5.53
N GLN A 313 -15.05 -28.94 -6.23
CA GLN A 313 -15.33 -29.57 -7.50
C GLN A 313 -15.48 -28.50 -8.58
N VAL A 314 -14.94 -28.79 -9.77
CA VAL A 314 -15.10 -27.96 -10.97
C VAL A 314 -15.65 -28.84 -12.08
N ASP A 315 -16.76 -28.43 -12.71
CA ASP A 315 -17.32 -29.10 -13.88
C ASP A 315 -17.26 -28.15 -15.09
N PHE A 316 -16.44 -28.54 -16.06
CA PHE A 316 -16.30 -27.89 -17.35
C PHE A 316 -17.28 -28.53 -18.33
N HIS A 317 -18.54 -28.07 -18.30
CA HIS A 317 -19.63 -28.68 -19.06
C HIS A 317 -19.34 -28.79 -20.56
N ASN A 318 -18.74 -27.75 -21.13
CA ASN A 318 -18.41 -27.69 -22.56
C ASN A 318 -17.29 -28.65 -22.97
N LEU A 319 -16.48 -29.12 -22.01
CA LEU A 319 -15.34 -30.00 -22.24
C LEU A 319 -15.63 -31.45 -21.79
N GLY A 320 -16.75 -31.69 -21.12
CA GLY A 320 -17.07 -33.00 -20.54
C GLY A 320 -16.02 -33.44 -19.51
N MET A 321 -15.50 -32.49 -18.74
CA MET A 321 -14.41 -32.69 -17.78
C MET A 321 -14.81 -32.24 -16.39
N GLN A 322 -14.54 -33.07 -15.39
CA GLN A 322 -14.79 -32.77 -14.00
C GLN A 322 -13.52 -32.91 -13.17
N TYR A 323 -13.32 -32.03 -12.20
CA TYR A 323 -12.19 -32.05 -11.28
C TYR A 323 -12.73 -32.10 -9.86
N ALA A 324 -12.17 -33.00 -9.04
CA ALA A 324 -12.22 -32.87 -7.59
C ALA A 324 -10.83 -32.48 -7.10
N THR A 325 -10.71 -31.28 -6.54
CA THR A 325 -9.44 -30.64 -6.22
C THR A 325 -9.33 -30.35 -4.73
N LYS A 326 -8.14 -30.63 -4.19
CA LYS A 326 -7.71 -30.16 -2.88
C LYS A 326 -6.49 -29.30 -3.04
N ASP A 327 -6.59 -28.05 -2.63
CA ASP A 327 -5.51 -27.06 -2.73
C ASP A 327 -5.11 -26.53 -1.36
N THR A 328 -3.81 -26.31 -1.19
CA THR A 328 -3.22 -25.46 -0.15
C THR A 328 -2.58 -24.27 -0.85
N LEU A 329 -3.01 -23.07 -0.49
CA LEU A 329 -2.49 -21.80 -0.99
C LEU A 329 -1.73 -21.13 0.15
N VAL A 330 -0.41 -21.09 0.07
CA VAL A 330 0.44 -20.48 1.10
C VAL A 330 0.69 -19.01 0.74
N LEU A 331 0.39 -18.09 1.65
CA LEU A 331 0.57 -16.66 1.38
C LEU A 331 2.06 -16.33 1.24
N ARG A 332 2.45 -15.89 0.05
CA ARG A 332 3.82 -15.44 -0.24
C ARG A 332 4.01 -14.00 0.21
N THR A 333 3.10 -13.14 -0.21
CA THR A 333 3.08 -11.70 0.06
C THR A 333 1.69 -11.13 -0.23
N ARG A 334 1.31 -10.05 0.48
CA ARG A 334 0.12 -9.27 0.12
C ARG A 334 0.25 -8.64 -1.27
N GLY A 335 1.48 -8.36 -1.72
CA GLY A 335 1.75 -7.82 -3.05
C GLY A 335 1.19 -6.40 -3.26
N VAL A 336 0.95 -5.65 -2.18
CA VAL A 336 0.33 -4.33 -2.23
C VAL A 336 1.29 -3.23 -1.79
N GLN A 337 1.29 -2.12 -2.51
CA GLN A 337 1.95 -0.89 -2.08
C GLN A 337 0.92 0.00 -1.40
N GLY A 338 1.06 0.21 -0.09
CA GLY A 338 0.10 0.96 0.70
C GLY A 338 -0.07 2.42 0.24
N GLY A 339 1.02 3.09 -0.16
CA GLY A 339 0.97 4.46 -0.66
C GLY A 339 1.96 4.70 -1.80
N LYS A 340 1.51 5.44 -2.82
CA LYS A 340 2.34 5.90 -3.95
C LYS A 340 1.81 7.20 -4.53
N ALA A 341 2.61 7.87 -5.35
CA ALA A 341 2.09 8.95 -6.21
C ALA A 341 1.41 8.35 -7.45
N PHE A 342 0.46 9.07 -8.03
CA PHE A 342 -0.13 8.73 -9.33
C PHE A 342 0.03 9.89 -10.31
N ASN A 343 -0.05 9.59 -11.60
CA ASN A 343 0.00 10.60 -12.66
C ASN A 343 -1.42 10.97 -13.07
N ALA A 344 -1.67 12.27 -13.18
CA ALA A 344 -2.96 12.81 -13.59
C ALA A 344 -2.82 13.88 -14.67
N GLU A 345 -3.84 14.02 -15.50
CA GLU A 345 -3.94 15.08 -16.49
C GLU A 345 -5.35 15.69 -16.52
N VAL A 346 -5.40 16.98 -16.82
CA VAL A 346 -6.66 17.69 -17.12
C VAL A 346 -6.96 17.50 -18.62
N ARG A 347 -8.19 17.17 -18.97
CA ARG A 347 -8.63 16.92 -20.35
C ARG A 347 -9.65 17.92 -20.88
#